data_AF-A0A255SXL1-F1
#
_entry.id   AF-A0A255SXL1-F1
#
_cell.length_a   1.000
_cell.length_b   1.000
_cell.length_c   1.000
_cell.angle_alpha   90.00
_cell.angle_beta   90.00
_cell.angle_gamma   90.00
#
_symmetry.space_group_name_H-M   'P 1'
#
loop_
_entity.id
_entity.type
_entity.pdbx_description
1 polymer ?
#
loop_
_entity_poly.entity_id
_entity_poly.type
_entity_poly.pdbx_seq_one_letter_code
_entity_poly.pdbx_strand_id
1 'polypeptide(L)'
;MATLDKNSNIAKTIWHDALQCSPKPFGWGLDFGNIRVIENGTAFHVQGKVKGWIKVQLKDNRYNVAITPDENSGSEVLYEFVSLDNLVSLVDENVKCGVSAYNFICSKLGLLHKEAV
;
A
#
# COMPACT_ATOMS: atom_id res chain seq x y z
N MET A 1 25.95 3.27 -3.50
CA MET A 1 25.25 3.34 -4.79
C MET A 1 24.36 2.11 -5.03
N ALA A 2 24.82 0.88 -4.71
CA ALA A 2 24.08 -0.40 -4.83
C ALA A 2 22.68 -0.49 -4.18
N THR A 3 22.36 0.36 -3.21
CA THR A 3 21.09 0.31 -2.47
C THR A 3 19.98 1.11 -3.17
N LEU A 4 20.34 2.16 -3.90
CA LEU A 4 19.37 3.05 -4.56
C LEU A 4 18.82 2.41 -5.85
N ASP A 5 19.66 1.66 -6.58
CA ASP A 5 19.24 0.89 -7.76
C ASP A 5 18.30 -0.27 -7.38
N LYS A 6 18.61 -1.02 -6.31
CA LYS A 6 17.74 -2.08 -5.79
C LYS A 6 16.36 -1.55 -5.40
N ASN A 7 16.32 -0.47 -4.61
CA ASN A 7 15.05 0.14 -4.18
C ASN A 7 14.23 0.64 -5.38
N SER A 8 14.91 1.26 -6.36
CA SER A 8 14.27 1.73 -7.59
C SER A 8 13.71 0.59 -8.43
N ASN A 9 14.40 -0.56 -8.51
CA ASN A 9 13.90 -1.73 -9.22
C ASN A 9 12.68 -2.33 -8.54
N ILE A 10 12.67 -2.45 -7.22
CA ILE A 10 11.50 -2.95 -6.48
C ILE A 10 10.31 -2.00 -6.63
N ALA A 11 10.53 -0.69 -6.51
CA ALA A 11 9.49 0.30 -6.74
C ALA A 11 8.91 0.19 -8.16
N LYS A 12 9.77 0.05 -9.18
CA LYS A 12 9.35 -0.17 -10.57
C LYS A 12 8.52 -1.44 -10.72
N THR A 13 8.93 -2.56 -10.12
CA THR A 13 8.15 -3.81 -10.13
C THR A 13 6.76 -3.60 -9.52
N ILE A 14 6.65 -2.96 -8.35
CA ILE A 14 5.36 -2.69 -7.71
C ILE A 14 4.46 -1.83 -8.62
N TRP A 15 5.02 -0.78 -9.23
CA TRP A 15 4.26 0.09 -10.11
C TRP A 15 3.88 -0.58 -11.42
N HIS A 16 4.83 -1.19 -12.11
CA HIS A 16 4.64 -1.77 -13.43
C HIS A 16 3.81 -3.06 -13.39
N ASP A 17 4.10 -3.97 -12.45
CA ASP A 17 3.53 -5.32 -12.45
C ASP A 17 2.22 -5.42 -11.64
N ALA A 18 1.93 -4.44 -10.77
CA ALA A 18 0.67 -4.40 -10.01
C ALA A 18 -0.13 -3.12 -10.26
N LEU A 19 0.39 -1.95 -9.86
CA LEU A 19 -0.43 -0.74 -9.79
C LEU A 19 -0.89 -0.26 -11.19
N GLN A 20 0.02 -0.17 -12.16
CA GLN A 20 -0.28 0.29 -13.52
C GLN A 20 -1.10 -0.71 -14.34
N CYS A 21 -1.16 -1.98 -13.93
CA CYS A 21 -2.00 -3.00 -14.57
C CYS A 21 -3.50 -2.85 -14.27
N SER A 22 -3.90 -1.84 -13.48
CA SER A 22 -5.29 -1.59 -13.11
C SER A 22 -5.68 -0.13 -13.31
N PRO A 23 -6.94 0.19 -13.65
CA PRO A 23 -7.44 1.56 -13.64
C PRO A 23 -7.71 2.09 -12.22
N LYS A 24 -7.74 1.22 -11.20
CA LYS A 24 -8.09 1.57 -9.82
C LYS A 24 -7.22 2.69 -9.22
N PRO A 25 -5.89 2.72 -9.40
CA PRO A 25 -5.06 3.77 -8.80
C PRO A 25 -5.43 5.19 -9.22
N PHE A 26 -5.93 5.38 -10.45
CA PHE A 26 -6.42 6.68 -10.91
C PHE A 26 -7.65 7.15 -10.13
N GLY A 27 -8.44 6.22 -9.58
CA GLY A 27 -9.58 6.51 -8.72
C GLY A 27 -9.22 6.82 -7.26
N TRP A 28 -7.95 6.70 -6.86
CA TRP A 28 -7.53 6.95 -5.48
C TRP A 28 -7.17 8.42 -5.20
N GLY A 29 -7.22 9.28 -6.22
CA GLY A 29 -6.72 10.66 -6.11
C GLY A 29 -5.22 10.68 -5.85
N LEU A 30 -4.46 9.84 -6.57
CA LEU A 30 -3.01 9.79 -6.48
C LEU A 30 -2.40 11.15 -6.82
N ASP A 31 -1.55 11.64 -5.93
CA ASP A 31 -0.64 12.75 -6.26
C ASP A 31 0.66 12.16 -6.83
N PHE A 32 0.78 12.17 -8.15
CA PHE A 32 1.96 11.66 -8.85
C PHE A 32 3.24 12.42 -8.48
N GLY A 33 3.15 13.67 -8.04
CA GLY A 33 4.30 14.44 -7.53
C GLY A 33 4.80 13.98 -6.17
N ASN A 34 3.99 13.19 -5.45
CA ASN A 34 4.29 12.67 -4.11
C ASN A 34 4.65 11.17 -4.10
N ILE A 35 4.82 10.55 -5.27
CA ILE A 35 5.35 9.18 -5.35
C ILE A 35 6.84 9.19 -4.98
N ARG A 36 7.21 8.34 -4.03
CA ARG A 36 8.58 8.21 -3.52
C ARG A 36 9.07 6.79 -3.67
N VAL A 37 10.34 6.65 -4.05
CA VAL A 37 11.08 5.40 -3.87
C VAL A 37 11.54 5.37 -2.42
N ILE A 38 11.23 4.27 -1.72
CA ILE A 38 11.62 4.05 -0.33
C ILE A 38 12.43 2.75 -0.23
N GLU A 39 12.94 2.45 0.96
CA GLU A 39 13.64 1.19 1.19
C GLU A 39 12.73 -0.01 0.89
N ASN A 40 13.22 -0.89 0.00
CA ASN A 40 12.54 -2.06 -0.51
C ASN A 40 11.15 -1.78 -1.11
N GLY A 41 10.86 -0.59 -1.65
CA GLY A 41 9.54 -0.35 -2.23
C GLY A 41 9.20 1.09 -2.59
N THR A 42 7.92 1.42 -2.49
CA THR A 42 7.40 2.74 -2.87
C THR A 42 6.42 3.27 -1.82
N ALA A 43 6.39 4.59 -1.68
CA ALA A 43 5.37 5.29 -0.91
C ALA A 43 4.66 6.30 -1.81
N PHE A 44 3.36 6.46 -1.61
CA PHE A 44 2.56 7.43 -2.35
C PHE A 44 1.39 7.91 -1.49
N HIS A 45 0.88 9.09 -1.83
CA HIS A 45 -0.24 9.71 -1.12
C HIS A 45 -1.54 9.52 -1.91
N VAL A 46 -2.62 9.21 -1.20
CA VAL A 46 -3.96 9.05 -1.75
C VAL A 46 -4.91 10.09 -1.16
N GLN A 47 -5.91 10.52 -1.95
CA GLN A 47 -6.89 11.53 -1.59
C GLN A 47 -8.35 11.04 -1.73
N GLY A 48 -8.57 9.72 -1.65
CA GLY A 48 -9.91 9.15 -1.63
C GLY A 48 -10.61 9.35 -0.29
N LYS A 49 -11.51 8.41 0.08
CA LYS A 49 -12.19 8.48 1.39
C LYS A 49 -11.19 8.40 2.55
N VAL A 50 -10.15 7.59 2.37
CA VAL A 50 -8.92 7.70 3.17
C VAL A 50 -7.98 8.66 2.46
N LYS A 51 -7.66 9.75 3.14
CA LYS A 51 -6.56 10.64 2.78
C LYS A 51 -5.35 10.26 3.64
N GLY A 52 -4.24 9.90 3.00
CA GLY A 52 -3.08 9.43 3.75
C GLY A 52 -1.95 8.85 2.90
N TRP A 53 -0.87 8.49 3.58
CA TRP A 53 0.29 7.83 2.99
C TRP A 53 0.09 6.33 2.95
N ILE A 54 0.40 5.74 1.80
CA ILE A 54 0.50 4.30 1.59
C ILE A 54 1.96 3.97 1.34
N LYS A 55 2.51 3.04 2.10
CA LYS A 55 3.87 2.51 1.94
C LYS A 55 3.76 1.03 1.60
N VAL A 56 4.31 0.64 0.45
CA VAL A 56 4.39 -0.76 0.03
C VAL A 56 5.87 -1.15 0.04
N GLN A 57 6.22 -2.14 0.85
CA GLN A 57 7.60 -2.60 1.02
C GLN A 57 7.69 -4.11 0.84
N LEU A 58 8.64 -4.56 0.02
CA LEU A 58 8.99 -5.95 -0.13
C LEU A 58 9.72 -6.43 1.14
N LYS A 59 9.23 -7.52 1.71
CA LYS A 59 9.82 -8.24 2.84
C LYS A 59 9.88 -9.72 2.46
N ASP A 60 11.09 -10.24 2.36
CA ASP A 60 11.38 -11.57 1.80
C ASP A 60 10.81 -11.71 0.37
N ASN A 61 9.67 -12.39 0.22
CA ASN A 61 8.99 -12.65 -1.05
C ASN A 61 7.54 -12.11 -1.10
N ARG A 62 7.13 -11.33 -0.10
CA ARG A 62 5.79 -10.73 -0.01
C ARG A 62 5.88 -9.26 0.34
N TYR A 63 4.74 -8.57 0.33
CA TYR A 63 4.68 -7.13 0.57
C TYR A 63 4.04 -6.82 1.92
N ASN A 64 4.62 -5.86 2.61
CA ASN A 64 4.01 -5.15 3.72
C ASN A 64 3.41 -3.85 3.21
N VAL A 65 2.16 -3.59 3.58
CA VAL A 65 1.45 -2.36 3.21
C VAL A 65 1.07 -1.62 4.48
N ALA A 66 1.71 -0.47 4.70
CA ALA A 66 1.38 0.42 5.80
C ALA A 66 0.54 1.58 5.27
N ILE A 67 -0.53 1.92 6.00
CA ILE A 67 -1.43 3.03 5.68
C ILE A 67 -1.47 3.97 6.88
N THR A 68 -1.02 5.21 6.66
CA THR A 68 -0.99 6.27 7.66
C THR A 68 -1.98 7.36 7.23
N PRO A 69 -3.17 7.46 7.83
CA PRO A 69 -4.11 8.55 7.56
C PRO A 69 -3.52 9.92 7.90
N ASP A 70 -3.84 10.96 7.13
CA ASP A 70 -3.39 12.34 7.39
C ASP A 70 -4.04 12.93 8.66
N GLU A 71 -5.30 12.61 8.89
CA GLU A 71 -6.00 13.06 10.09
C GLU A 71 -5.54 12.22 11.28
N ASN A 72 -5.09 12.92 12.31
CA ASN A 72 -4.42 12.42 13.52
C ASN A 72 -5.31 11.54 14.44
N SER A 73 -6.36 10.95 13.87
CA SER A 73 -7.41 10.19 14.54
C SER A 73 -7.28 8.68 14.34
N GLY A 74 -6.33 8.21 13.52
CA GLY A 74 -6.14 6.80 13.21
C GLY A 74 -4.71 6.33 13.46
N SER A 75 -4.56 5.25 14.22
CA SER A 75 -3.31 4.49 14.28
C SER A 75 -2.90 4.02 12.89
N GLU A 76 -1.60 4.04 12.60
CA GLU A 76 -1.05 3.42 11.38
C GLU A 76 -1.53 1.97 11.29
N VAL A 77 -2.06 1.58 10.14
CA VAL A 77 -2.53 0.22 9.88
C VAL A 77 -1.51 -0.50 9.02
N LEU A 78 -1.09 -1.69 9.47
CA LEU A 78 -0.12 -2.52 8.77
C LEU A 78 -0.77 -3.83 8.31
N TYR A 79 -0.66 -4.10 7.02
CA TYR A 79 -0.97 -5.39 6.41
C TYR A 79 0.34 -6.10 6.07
N GLU A 80 0.52 -7.32 6.55
CA GLU A 80 1.74 -8.11 6.29
C GLU A 80 1.43 -9.29 5.36
N PHE A 81 2.48 -9.80 4.71
CA PHE A 81 2.40 -11.00 3.86
C PHE A 81 1.41 -10.89 2.69
N VAL A 82 1.27 -9.69 2.11
CA VAL A 82 0.39 -9.40 0.98
C VAL A 82 1.05 -9.87 -0.33
N SER A 83 0.31 -10.56 -1.19
CA SER A 83 0.80 -10.93 -2.53
C SER A 83 0.74 -9.74 -3.48
N LEU A 84 1.54 -9.78 -4.55
CA LEU A 84 1.53 -8.76 -5.60
C LEU A 84 0.12 -8.54 -6.17
N ASP A 85 -0.60 -9.63 -6.45
CA ASP A 85 -1.96 -9.62 -7.01
C ASP A 85 -2.99 -8.94 -6.09
N ASN A 86 -2.75 -9.00 -4.77
CA ASN A 86 -3.65 -8.42 -3.78
C ASN A 86 -3.36 -6.95 -3.48
N LEU A 87 -2.23 -6.38 -3.92
CA LEU A 87 -1.84 -5.00 -3.60
C LEU A 87 -2.89 -3.99 -4.05
N VAL A 88 -3.31 -4.06 -5.32
CA VAL A 88 -4.26 -3.11 -5.87
C VAL A 88 -5.61 -3.21 -5.14
N SER A 89 -6.09 -4.44 -4.92
CA SER A 89 -7.36 -4.65 -4.23
C SER A 89 -7.30 -4.20 -2.77
N LEU A 90 -6.21 -4.48 -2.06
CA LEU A 90 -6.01 -4.04 -0.69
C LEU A 90 -6.06 -2.52 -0.57
N VAL A 91 -5.32 -1.81 -1.41
CA VAL A 91 -5.31 -0.34 -1.41
C VAL A 91 -6.69 0.21 -1.78
N ASP A 92 -7.31 -0.33 -2.84
CA ASP A 92 -8.63 0.12 -3.30
C ASP A 92 -9.73 -0.03 -2.24
N GLU A 93 -9.75 -1.15 -1.52
CA GLU A 93 -10.69 -1.36 -0.41
C GLU A 93 -10.43 -0.40 0.75
N ASN A 94 -9.16 -0.16 1.12
CA ASN A 94 -8.83 0.80 2.18
C ASN A 94 -9.21 2.22 1.78
N VAL A 95 -8.92 2.63 0.54
CA VAL A 95 -9.27 3.95 0.00
C VAL A 95 -10.78 4.18 -0.03
N LYS A 96 -11.59 3.13 -0.20
CA LYS A 96 -13.07 3.19 -0.24
C LYS A 96 -13.74 3.04 1.12
N CYS A 97 -13.28 2.12 1.95
CA CYS A 97 -13.96 1.73 3.19
C CYS A 97 -13.45 2.50 4.41
N GLY A 98 -12.18 2.92 4.42
CA GLY A 98 -11.53 3.43 5.63
C GLY A 98 -10.60 2.40 6.27
N VAL A 99 -9.63 2.88 7.06
CA VAL A 99 -8.72 2.03 7.84
C VAL A 99 -9.43 1.27 8.98
N SER A 100 -10.61 1.73 9.41
CA SER A 100 -11.45 1.04 10.39
C SER A 100 -12.03 -0.30 9.89
N ALA A 101 -12.00 -0.53 8.57
CA ALA A 101 -12.48 -1.78 7.97
C ALA A 101 -11.42 -2.91 7.93
N TYR A 102 -10.31 -2.78 8.67
CA TYR A 102 -9.19 -3.73 8.67
C TYR A 102 -9.63 -5.21 8.70
N ASN A 103 -10.42 -5.60 9.70
CA ASN A 103 -10.86 -6.99 9.88
C ASN A 103 -11.66 -7.50 8.66
N PHE A 104 -12.53 -6.66 8.10
CA PHE A 104 -13.32 -6.99 6.93
C PHE A 104 -12.44 -7.15 5.69
N ILE A 105 -11.47 -6.26 5.50
CA ILE A 105 -10.55 -6.28 4.36
C ILE A 105 -9.63 -7.52 4.43
N CYS A 106 -9.09 -7.83 5.61
CA CYS A 106 -8.26 -9.03 5.81
C CYS A 106 -9.06 -10.31 5.49
N SER A 107 -10.30 -10.40 5.98
CA SER A 107 -11.18 -11.55 5.69
C SER A 107 -11.49 -11.67 4.19
N LYS A 108 -11.81 -10.55 3.54
CA LYS A 108 -12.15 -10.51 2.10
C LYS A 108 -10.98 -10.93 1.20
N LEU A 109 -9.76 -10.56 1.58
CA LEU A 109 -8.55 -10.80 0.78
C LEU A 109 -7.76 -12.03 1.21
N GLY A 110 -8.23 -12.77 2.22
CA GLY A 110 -7.54 -13.93 2.76
C GLY A 110 -6.18 -13.59 3.38
N LEU A 111 -6.04 -12.39 3.96
CA LEU A 111 -4.81 -11.94 4.61
C LEU A 111 -4.77 -12.45 6.05
N LEU A 112 -3.57 -12.80 6.51
CA LEU A 112 -3.35 -13.20 7.90
C LEU A 112 -3.55 -11.99 8.81
N HIS A 113 -4.37 -12.18 9.85
CA HIS A 113 -4.57 -11.19 10.90
C HIS A 113 -3.26 -10.91 11.63
N LYS A 114 -2.99 -9.64 11.93
CA LYS A 114 -2.03 -9.30 12.98
C LYS A 114 -2.78 -9.03 14.29
N GLU A 115 -2.38 -9.73 15.34
CA GLU A 115 -2.69 -9.31 16.72
C GLU A 115 -1.98 -7.98 16.98
N ALA A 116 -2.71 -7.01 17.52
CA ALA A 116 -2.11 -5.76 17.98
C ALA A 116 -1.02 -6.07 19.02
N VAL A 117 0.16 -5.48 18.86
CA VAL A 117 1.16 -5.34 19.93
C VAL A 117 0.88 -4.04 20.66
#